data_AF-A0A7S2VQP1-F1
#
_entry.id   AF-A0A7S2VQP1-F1
#
_cell.length_a   1.000
_cell.length_b   1.000
_cell.length_c   1.000
_cell.angle_alpha   90.00
_cell.angle_beta   90.00
_cell.angle_gamma   90.00
#
_symmetry.space_group_name_H-M   'P 1'
#
loop_
_entity.id
_entity.type
_entity.pdbx_description
1 polymer ?
#
loop_
_entity_poly.entity_id
_entity_poly.type
_entity_poly.pdbx_seq_one_letter_code
_entity_poly.pdbx_strand_id
1 'polypeptide(L)'
;ENDMIFELHGALLRNVAQAAIRLEGWGEALDAADRALEMTGEDHKAWFRRACALEGLGRFDEARRCLERIEDIAVGRADRERLVRDCQQKRSRLSSLEDRHAADHQRMLQRVVQRGVFSSERAAPVQAAAPAGALRAAAPGAGGRKKGPTPEQVAACESRKRLTRDGAWDLLGDLHVAYSDPWFVRRVDKLIRDVQYEARAFMSHLGGVALEAQKPVLAKWGFEASGTGVLEMRAALQDYTRGPGADPRLKQRADEANRALYGSPGLRMFERVTLGV
;
A
#
# COMPACT_ATOMS: atom_id res chain seq x y z
N GLU A 1 33.86 0.92 -31.60
CA GLU A 1 34.03 -0.03 -30.46
C GLU A 1 32.94 0.10 -29.41
N ASN A 2 32.56 1.32 -29.01
CA ASN A 2 31.50 1.51 -28.00
C ASN A 2 30.11 1.02 -28.45
N ASP A 3 29.73 1.20 -29.73
CA ASP A 3 28.39 0.80 -30.22
C ASP A 3 28.13 -0.70 -30.08
N MET A 4 29.14 -1.54 -30.35
CA MET A 4 29.06 -2.98 -30.16
C MET A 4 28.85 -3.35 -28.68
N ILE A 5 29.46 -2.61 -27.76
CA ILE A 5 29.28 -2.80 -26.32
C ILE A 5 27.85 -2.42 -25.91
N PHE A 6 27.31 -1.32 -26.43
CA PHE A 6 25.94 -0.89 -26.16
C PHE A 6 24.92 -1.91 -26.69
N GLU A 7 25.10 -2.42 -27.91
CA GLU A 7 24.23 -3.45 -28.48
C GLU A 7 24.29 -4.78 -27.70
N LEU A 8 25.49 -5.24 -27.34
CA LEU A 8 25.66 -6.45 -26.54
C LEU A 8 25.03 -6.30 -25.15
N HIS A 9 25.19 -5.14 -24.51
CA HIS A 9 24.59 -4.87 -23.21
C HIS A 9 23.06 -4.84 -23.29
N GLY A 10 22.48 -4.19 -24.31
CA GLY A 10 21.04 -4.19 -24.56
C GLY A 10 20.49 -5.61 -24.81
N ALA A 11 21.20 -6.42 -25.60
CA ALA A 11 20.83 -7.81 -25.84
C ALA A 11 20.87 -8.66 -24.57
N LEU A 12 21.86 -8.45 -23.70
CA LEU A 12 21.98 -9.13 -22.41
C LEU A 12 20.82 -8.74 -21.47
N LEU A 13 20.51 -7.46 -21.36
CA LEU A 13 19.40 -6.97 -20.54
C LEU A 13 18.05 -7.53 -21.01
N ARG A 14 17.83 -7.63 -22.32
CA ARG A 14 16.64 -8.29 -22.89
C ARG A 14 16.55 -9.77 -22.52
N ASN A 15 17.67 -10.48 -22.51
CA ASN A 15 17.71 -11.89 -22.10
C ASN A 15 17.48 -12.04 -20.59
N VAL A 16 18.02 -11.14 -19.78
CA VAL A 16 17.74 -11.08 -18.33
C VAL A 16 16.24 -10.85 -18.09
N ALA A 17 15.63 -9.88 -18.77
CA ALA A 17 14.19 -9.64 -18.68
C ALA A 17 13.37 -10.89 -19.07
N GLN A 18 13.80 -11.62 -20.10
CA GLN A 18 13.17 -12.88 -20.48
C GLN A 18 13.30 -13.96 -19.39
N ALA A 19 14.48 -14.10 -18.79
CA ALA A 19 14.71 -15.07 -17.72
C ALA A 19 13.86 -14.72 -16.49
N ALA A 20 13.83 -13.46 -16.08
CA ALA A 20 13.01 -12.97 -14.97
C ALA A 20 11.51 -13.21 -15.21
N ILE A 21 11.00 -13.00 -16.44
CA ILE A 21 9.62 -13.36 -16.81
C ILE A 21 9.33 -14.85 -16.60
N ARG A 22 10.28 -15.74 -16.92
CA ARG A 22 10.10 -17.19 -16.72
C ARG A 22 10.13 -17.59 -15.25
N LEU A 23 10.77 -16.78 -14.41
CA LEU A 23 10.83 -16.96 -12.96
C LEU A 23 9.72 -16.22 -12.22
N GLU A 24 8.77 -15.60 -12.94
CA GLU A 24 7.69 -14.76 -12.38
C GLU A 24 8.21 -13.56 -11.56
N GLY A 25 9.47 -13.17 -11.75
CA GLY A 25 10.09 -11.98 -11.17
C GLY A 25 9.71 -10.72 -11.94
N TRP A 26 8.43 -10.32 -11.88
CA TRP A 26 7.88 -9.27 -12.74
C TRP A 26 8.53 -7.89 -12.55
N GLY A 27 8.92 -7.54 -11.31
CA GLY A 27 9.63 -6.29 -11.01
C GLY A 27 11.01 -6.23 -11.66
N GLU A 28 11.83 -7.27 -11.47
CA GLU A 28 13.16 -7.36 -12.07
C GLU A 28 13.08 -7.41 -13.61
N ALA A 29 12.08 -8.09 -14.15
CA ALA A 29 11.83 -8.11 -15.59
C ALA A 29 11.53 -6.71 -16.14
N LEU A 30 10.77 -5.91 -15.39
CA LEU A 30 10.44 -4.54 -15.75
C LEU A 30 11.68 -3.66 -15.75
N ASP A 31 12.48 -3.72 -14.68
CA ASP A 31 13.71 -2.94 -14.54
C ASP A 31 14.73 -3.31 -15.63
N ALA A 32 14.88 -4.60 -15.94
CA ALA A 32 15.77 -5.07 -16.99
C ALA A 32 15.29 -4.63 -18.39
N ALA A 33 13.97 -4.63 -18.63
CA ALA A 33 13.41 -4.15 -19.89
C ALA A 33 13.58 -2.63 -20.04
N ASP A 34 13.44 -1.86 -18.97
CA ASP A 34 13.62 -0.40 -19.00
C ASP A 34 15.06 0.00 -19.26
N ARG A 35 16.00 -0.66 -18.58
CA ARG A 35 17.42 -0.49 -18.87
C ARG A 35 17.75 -0.87 -20.31
N ALA A 36 17.12 -1.91 -20.88
CA ALA A 36 17.33 -2.24 -22.28
C ALA A 36 16.83 -1.12 -23.22
N LEU A 37 15.69 -0.51 -22.89
CA LEU A 37 15.12 0.60 -23.67
C LEU A 37 15.92 1.91 -23.53
N GLU A 38 16.58 2.16 -22.40
CA GLU A 38 17.51 3.29 -22.24
C GLU A 38 18.70 3.20 -23.19
N MET A 39 19.10 1.98 -23.56
CA MET A 39 20.17 1.76 -24.53
C MET A 39 19.65 1.78 -25.97
N THR A 40 18.58 1.04 -26.22
CA THR A 40 17.98 0.87 -27.55
C THR A 40 16.47 1.15 -27.49
N GLY A 41 16.11 2.44 -27.59
CA GLY A 41 14.71 2.89 -27.51
C GLY A 41 13.78 2.31 -28.58
N GLU A 42 14.33 1.79 -29.68
CA GLU A 42 13.60 1.19 -30.81
C GLU A 42 13.59 -0.36 -30.80
N ASP A 43 14.03 -1.02 -29.72
CA ASP A 43 13.95 -2.48 -29.63
C ASP A 43 12.53 -2.97 -29.29
N HIS A 44 11.79 -3.40 -30.31
CA HIS A 44 10.45 -3.97 -30.15
C HIS A 44 10.41 -5.17 -29.20
N LYS A 45 11.49 -5.95 -29.08
CA LYS A 45 11.53 -7.09 -28.18
C LYS A 45 11.61 -6.61 -26.73
N ALA A 46 12.37 -5.55 -26.44
CA ALA A 46 12.44 -4.97 -25.10
C ALA A 46 11.07 -4.40 -24.69
N TRP A 47 10.39 -3.68 -25.58
CA TRP A 47 9.01 -3.24 -25.37
C TRP A 47 8.05 -4.41 -25.12
N PHE A 48 8.19 -5.52 -25.84
CA PHE A 48 7.37 -6.71 -25.63
C PHE A 48 7.63 -7.38 -24.27
N ARG A 49 8.88 -7.41 -23.81
CA ARG A 49 9.24 -7.89 -22.46
C ARG A 49 8.64 -6.99 -21.38
N ARG A 50 8.74 -5.68 -21.55
CA ARG A 50 8.11 -4.69 -20.66
C ARG A 50 6.60 -4.91 -20.58
N ALA A 51 5.91 -5.09 -21.71
CA ALA A 51 4.48 -5.37 -21.73
C ALA A 51 4.11 -6.66 -20.98
N CYS A 52 4.92 -7.72 -21.11
CA CYS A 52 4.69 -8.97 -20.38
C CYS A 52 4.95 -8.83 -18.87
N ALA A 53 5.97 -8.06 -18.46
CA ALA A 53 6.23 -7.78 -17.05
C ALA A 53 5.08 -6.97 -16.42
N LEU A 54 4.55 -5.97 -17.14
CA LEU A 54 3.40 -5.17 -16.69
C LEU A 54 2.11 -5.98 -16.60
N GLU A 55 1.88 -6.94 -17.51
CA GLU A 55 0.78 -7.91 -17.39
C GLU A 55 0.87 -8.71 -16.08
N GLY A 56 2.07 -9.21 -15.74
CA GLY A 56 2.29 -9.94 -14.48
C GLY A 56 2.10 -9.09 -13.22
N LEU A 57 2.31 -7.78 -13.31
CA LEU A 57 2.03 -6.81 -12.23
C LEU A 57 0.58 -6.32 -12.19
N GLY A 58 -0.28 -6.73 -13.13
CA GLY A 58 -1.67 -6.26 -13.24
C GLY A 58 -1.82 -4.82 -13.73
N ARG A 59 -0.76 -4.21 -14.30
CA ARG A 59 -0.77 -2.84 -14.86
C ARG A 59 -1.12 -2.88 -16.33
N PHE A 60 -2.37 -3.24 -16.64
CA PHE A 60 -2.78 -3.57 -18.01
C PHE A 60 -2.78 -2.36 -18.97
N ASP A 61 -3.14 -1.16 -18.51
CA ASP A 61 -3.15 0.04 -19.35
C ASP A 61 -1.76 0.42 -19.87
N GLU A 62 -0.73 0.29 -19.02
CA GLU A 62 0.65 0.54 -19.42
C GLU A 62 1.18 -0.53 -20.35
N ALA A 63 0.76 -1.80 -20.16
CA ALA A 63 1.09 -2.87 -21.08
C ALA A 63 0.53 -2.60 -22.48
N ARG A 64 -0.72 -2.09 -22.60
CA ARG A 64 -1.31 -1.70 -23.90
C ARG A 64 -0.52 -0.59 -24.58
N ARG A 65 -0.13 0.46 -23.84
CA ARG A 65 0.70 1.54 -24.39
C ARG A 65 2.03 1.00 -24.91
N CYS A 66 2.64 0.04 -24.23
CA CYS A 66 3.86 -0.61 -24.74
C CYS A 66 3.63 -1.34 -26.06
N LEU A 67 2.48 -2.01 -26.24
CA LEU A 67 2.11 -2.66 -27.50
C LEU A 67 1.88 -1.64 -28.63
N GLU A 68 1.23 -0.52 -28.35
CA GLU A 68 1.06 0.59 -29.31
C GLU A 68 2.42 1.13 -29.78
N ARG A 69 3.38 1.30 -28.85
CA ARG A 69 4.76 1.70 -29.19
C ARG A 69 5.46 0.68 -30.09
N ILE A 70 5.22 -0.61 -29.93
CA ILE A 70 5.78 -1.64 -30.83
C ILE A 70 5.25 -1.46 -32.26
N GLU A 71 3.96 -1.17 -32.39
CA GLU A 71 3.31 -0.93 -33.69
C GLU A 71 3.86 0.34 -34.37
N ASP A 72 4.08 1.42 -33.59
CA ASP A 72 4.72 2.66 -34.06
C ASP A 72 6.13 2.39 -34.62
N ILE A 73 6.96 1.65 -33.87
CA ILE A 73 8.34 1.33 -34.27
C ILE A 73 8.36 0.33 -35.45
N ALA A 74 7.30 -0.47 -35.61
CA ALA A 74 7.20 -1.42 -36.72
C ALA A 74 6.83 -0.78 -38.08
N VAL A 75 6.51 0.52 -38.12
CA VAL A 75 6.21 1.22 -39.37
C VAL A 75 7.45 1.19 -40.29
N GLY A 76 7.33 0.52 -41.44
CA GLY A 76 8.42 0.36 -42.41
C GLY A 76 9.25 -0.93 -42.29
N ARG A 77 8.99 -1.79 -41.29
CA ARG A 77 9.63 -3.11 -41.19
C ARG A 77 8.92 -4.18 -42.01
N ALA A 78 9.69 -5.08 -42.62
CA ALA A 78 9.15 -6.20 -43.42
C ALA A 78 8.31 -7.20 -42.60
N ASP A 79 8.58 -7.33 -41.30
CA ASP A 79 7.87 -8.22 -40.37
C ASP A 79 6.73 -7.53 -39.61
N ARG A 80 6.33 -6.31 -40.03
CA ARG A 80 5.28 -5.51 -39.38
C ARG A 80 3.99 -6.28 -39.18
N GLU A 81 3.50 -6.98 -40.19
CA GLU A 81 2.21 -7.71 -40.11
C GLU A 81 2.23 -8.77 -39.02
N ARG A 82 3.37 -9.45 -38.83
CA ARG A 82 3.55 -10.43 -37.77
C ARG A 82 3.54 -9.74 -36.40
N LEU A 83 4.30 -8.66 -36.25
CA LEU A 83 4.38 -7.91 -34.98
C LEU A 83 3.02 -7.33 -34.58
N VAL A 84 2.26 -6.77 -35.53
CA VAL A 84 0.92 -6.25 -35.30
C VAL A 84 -0.03 -7.37 -34.87
N ARG A 85 0.01 -8.54 -35.53
CA ARG A 85 -0.80 -9.70 -35.14
C ARG A 85 -0.48 -10.17 -33.72
N ASP A 86 0.79 -10.27 -33.37
CA ASP A 86 1.24 -10.66 -32.03
C ASP A 86 0.78 -9.63 -30.97
N CYS A 87 0.85 -8.33 -31.28
CA CYS A 87 0.37 -7.25 -30.42
C CYS A 87 -1.15 -7.29 -30.24
N GLN A 88 -1.91 -7.50 -31.31
CA GLN A 88 -3.37 -7.63 -31.25
C GLN A 88 -3.81 -8.84 -30.42
N GLN A 89 -3.16 -9.99 -30.61
CA GLN A 89 -3.42 -11.20 -29.82
C GLN A 89 -3.10 -10.96 -28.33
N LYS A 90 -2.01 -10.26 -28.05
CA LYS A 90 -1.65 -9.90 -26.67
C LYS A 90 -2.69 -8.96 -26.06
N ARG A 91 -3.16 -7.96 -26.81
CA ARG A 91 -4.18 -7.00 -26.34
C ARG A 91 -5.52 -7.65 -26.06
N SER A 92 -5.98 -8.58 -26.90
CA SER A 92 -7.22 -9.33 -26.65
C SER A 92 -7.12 -10.21 -25.40
N ARG A 93 -5.95 -10.81 -25.15
CA ARG A 93 -5.66 -11.53 -23.90
C ARG A 93 -5.68 -10.61 -22.69
N LEU A 94 -5.07 -9.42 -22.76
CA LEU A 94 -5.10 -8.43 -21.67
C LEU A 94 -6.53 -7.98 -21.35
N SER A 95 -7.33 -7.64 -22.37
CA SER A 95 -8.75 -7.31 -22.20
C SER A 95 -9.51 -8.43 -21.49
N SER A 96 -9.28 -9.68 -21.90
CA SER A 96 -9.93 -10.84 -21.27
C SER A 96 -9.50 -11.07 -19.81
N LEU A 97 -8.29 -10.66 -19.43
CA LEU A 97 -7.81 -10.73 -18.04
C LEU A 97 -8.41 -9.61 -17.20
N GLU A 98 -8.48 -8.40 -17.74
CA GLU A 98 -9.13 -7.26 -17.09
C GLU A 98 -10.61 -7.52 -16.82
N ASP A 99 -11.35 -8.06 -17.79
CA ASP A 99 -12.76 -8.40 -17.63
C ASP A 99 -12.95 -9.43 -16.51
N ARG A 100 -12.04 -10.40 -16.39
CA ARG A 100 -12.05 -11.37 -15.29
C ARG A 100 -11.76 -10.70 -13.94
N HIS A 101 -10.73 -9.87 -13.86
CA HIS A 101 -10.40 -9.13 -12.64
C HIS A 101 -11.55 -8.22 -12.20
N ALA A 102 -12.20 -7.53 -13.14
CA ALA A 102 -13.36 -6.69 -12.90
C ALA A 102 -14.56 -7.52 -12.43
N ALA A 103 -14.84 -8.65 -13.10
CA ALA A 103 -15.92 -9.56 -12.70
C ALA A 103 -15.70 -10.17 -11.31
N ASP A 104 -14.47 -10.57 -10.99
CA ASP A 104 -14.13 -11.12 -9.68
C ASP A 104 -14.20 -10.06 -8.58
N HIS A 105 -13.77 -8.83 -8.86
CA HIS A 105 -13.96 -7.70 -7.97
C HIS A 105 -15.45 -7.40 -7.75
N GLN A 106 -16.26 -7.37 -8.81
CA GLN A 106 -17.70 -7.16 -8.72
C GLN A 106 -18.40 -8.28 -7.93
N ARG A 107 -18.04 -9.53 -8.15
CA ARG A 107 -18.54 -10.68 -7.37
C ARG A 107 -18.15 -10.59 -5.90
N MET A 108 -16.92 -10.16 -5.61
CA MET A 108 -16.46 -9.92 -4.23
C MET A 108 -17.32 -8.84 -3.57
N LEU A 109 -17.54 -7.71 -4.22
CA LEU A 109 -18.40 -6.63 -3.72
C LEU A 109 -19.84 -7.12 -3.50
N GLN A 110 -20.41 -7.86 -4.45
CA GLN A 110 -21.75 -8.44 -4.30
C GLN A 110 -21.85 -9.37 -3.10
N ARG A 111 -20.84 -10.21 -2.83
CA ARG A 111 -20.81 -11.07 -1.63
C ARG A 111 -20.73 -10.24 -0.35
N VAL A 112 -19.97 -9.16 -0.33
CA VAL A 112 -19.86 -8.27 0.85
C VAL A 112 -21.20 -7.56 1.11
N VAL A 113 -21.87 -7.09 0.05
CA VAL A 113 -23.22 -6.50 0.13
C VAL A 113 -24.24 -7.53 0.63
N GLN A 114 -24.26 -8.74 0.06
CA GLN A 114 -25.16 -9.83 0.47
C GLN A 114 -24.94 -10.27 1.92
N ARG A 115 -23.70 -10.23 2.42
CA ARG A 115 -23.36 -10.54 3.82
C ARG A 115 -23.74 -9.43 4.81
N GLY A 116 -24.35 -8.33 4.35
CA GLY A 116 -24.82 -7.25 5.22
C GLY A 116 -23.69 -6.49 5.94
N VAL A 117 -22.44 -6.61 5.47
CA VAL A 117 -21.28 -5.93 6.10
C VAL A 117 -21.43 -4.40 6.04
N PHE A 118 -22.27 -3.89 5.14
CA PHE A 118 -22.64 -2.48 5.04
C PHE A 118 -24.09 -2.16 5.46
N SER A 119 -24.88 -3.11 5.98
CA SER A 119 -26.18 -2.79 6.57
C SER A 119 -26.01 -2.36 8.03
N SER A 120 -25.22 -1.30 8.24
CA SER A 120 -25.45 -0.48 9.43
C SER A 120 -26.70 0.33 9.17
N GLU A 121 -27.84 -0.15 9.67
CA GLU A 121 -28.79 0.79 10.25
C GLU A 121 -27.99 1.64 11.23
N ARG A 122 -27.73 2.86 10.78
CA ARG A 122 -27.21 3.95 11.57
C ARG A 122 -28.28 4.20 12.62
N ALA A 123 -28.11 3.58 13.79
CA ALA A 123 -28.98 3.79 14.94
C ALA A 123 -29.10 5.30 15.21
N ALA A 124 -30.28 5.85 14.96
CA ALA A 124 -30.68 7.18 15.34
C ALA A 124 -32.22 7.22 15.46
N PRO A 125 -32.76 8.12 16.29
CA PRO A 125 -32.65 8.19 17.73
C PRO A 125 -33.87 7.51 18.39
N VAL A 126 -33.72 7.09 19.64
CA VAL A 126 -34.85 6.61 20.46
C VAL A 126 -35.88 7.75 20.58
N GLN A 127 -37.00 7.65 19.86
CA GLN A 127 -38.18 8.48 20.10
C GLN A 127 -39.12 7.77 21.08
N ALA A 128 -39.46 8.52 22.12
CA ALA A 128 -40.36 8.14 23.19
C ALA A 128 -41.79 7.91 22.68
N ALA A 129 -42.38 6.78 23.07
CA ALA A 129 -43.82 6.61 23.18
C ALA A 129 -44.10 5.92 24.52
N ALA A 130 -44.92 6.57 25.33
CA ALA A 130 -45.17 6.30 26.75
C ALA A 130 -46.36 5.31 26.96
N PRO A 131 -47.03 5.26 28.13
CA PRO A 131 -46.83 4.25 29.18
C PRO A 131 -48.10 3.43 29.51
N ALA A 132 -47.98 2.27 30.18
CA ALA A 132 -49.09 1.70 30.97
C ALA A 132 -48.64 0.58 31.94
N GLY A 133 -48.67 0.88 33.24
CA GLY A 133 -49.19 0.05 34.32
C GLY A 133 -48.66 -1.37 34.57
N ALA A 134 -47.81 -1.52 35.60
CA ALA A 134 -48.06 -2.44 36.74
C ALA A 134 -46.98 -2.27 37.82
N LEU A 135 -47.40 -1.85 39.01
CA LEU A 135 -46.62 -1.74 40.25
C LEU A 135 -46.58 -3.07 41.00
N ARG A 136 -45.39 -3.51 41.44
CA ARG A 136 -45.06 -4.02 42.79
C ARG A 136 -43.58 -4.44 42.83
N ALA A 137 -42.70 -3.68 43.49
CA ALA A 137 -42.38 -3.70 44.93
C ALA A 137 -41.31 -4.73 45.32
N ALA A 138 -40.05 -4.28 45.44
CA ALA A 138 -39.06 -4.73 46.42
C ALA A 138 -37.84 -3.77 46.41
N ALA A 139 -37.50 -3.20 47.56
CA ALA A 139 -36.35 -2.31 47.81
C ALA A 139 -35.13 -3.13 48.33
N PRO A 140 -34.03 -2.51 48.81
CA PRO A 140 -33.11 -1.57 48.16
C PRO A 140 -31.64 -2.07 48.21
N GLY A 141 -30.74 -1.49 47.41
CA GLY A 141 -29.30 -1.51 47.73
C GLY A 141 -28.33 -1.65 46.55
N ALA A 142 -27.23 -0.91 46.68
CA ALA A 142 -25.92 -1.11 46.06
C ALA A 142 -25.68 -0.61 44.61
N GLY A 143 -25.08 0.59 44.54
CA GLY A 143 -23.84 0.84 43.79
C GLY A 143 -23.79 0.41 42.32
N GLY A 144 -24.27 1.28 41.42
CA GLY A 144 -24.12 1.13 39.98
C GLY A 144 -22.67 1.20 39.53
N ARG A 145 -21.99 0.04 39.54
CA ARG A 145 -20.79 -0.24 38.75
C ARG A 145 -21.12 -0.03 37.28
N LYS A 146 -20.25 0.71 36.57
CA LYS A 146 -20.30 0.89 35.10
C LYS A 146 -20.44 -0.50 34.44
N LYS A 147 -21.46 -0.67 33.60
CA LYS A 147 -21.67 -1.86 32.76
C LYS A 147 -20.36 -2.19 32.05
N GLY A 148 -19.84 -3.40 32.30
CA GLY A 148 -18.72 -3.96 31.56
C GLY A 148 -19.09 -4.17 30.09
N PRO A 149 -18.08 -4.28 29.21
CA PRO A 149 -18.29 -4.45 27.77
C PRO A 149 -19.05 -5.75 27.46
N THR A 150 -19.89 -5.71 26.42
CA THR A 150 -20.69 -6.85 25.94
C THR A 150 -19.79 -7.96 25.37
N PRO A 151 -20.23 -9.24 25.37
CA PRO A 151 -19.42 -10.38 24.91
C PRO A 151 -18.84 -10.23 23.49
N GLU A 152 -19.51 -9.51 22.59
CA GLU A 152 -18.99 -9.16 21.26
C GLU A 152 -17.81 -8.17 21.29
N GLN A 153 -17.82 -7.22 22.22
CA GLN A 153 -16.70 -6.29 22.43
C GLN A 153 -15.51 -6.97 23.11
N VAL A 154 -15.76 -8.02 23.89
CA VAL A 154 -14.72 -8.87 24.47
C VAL A 154 -14.13 -9.79 23.39
N ALA A 155 -14.94 -10.34 22.49
CA ALA A 155 -14.49 -11.14 21.36
C ALA A 155 -13.66 -10.32 20.33
N ALA A 156 -14.06 -9.07 20.05
CA ALA A 156 -13.25 -8.13 19.25
C ALA A 156 -12.01 -7.58 19.99
N CYS A 157 -11.88 -7.84 21.30
CA CYS A 157 -10.66 -7.61 22.07
C CYS A 157 -9.74 -8.84 22.11
N GLU A 158 -10.25 -10.05 21.84
CA GLU A 158 -9.48 -11.31 21.93
C GLU A 158 -8.57 -11.56 20.73
N SER A 159 -8.80 -10.90 19.59
CA SER A 159 -7.94 -10.96 18.40
C SER A 159 -6.89 -9.85 18.30
N ARG A 160 -6.89 -8.88 19.23
CA ARG A 160 -5.84 -7.86 19.29
C ARG A 160 -4.59 -8.48 19.89
N LYS A 161 -3.53 -8.62 19.08
CA LYS A 161 -2.17 -8.94 19.56
C LYS A 161 -1.80 -7.93 20.63
N ARG A 162 -1.91 -8.33 21.90
CA ARG A 162 -1.60 -7.47 23.05
C ARG A 162 -0.10 -7.23 23.07
N LEU A 163 0.33 -6.11 22.51
CA LEU A 163 1.69 -5.62 22.70
C LEU A 163 1.90 -5.36 24.20
N THR A 164 3.04 -5.72 24.77
CA THR A 164 3.39 -5.28 26.12
C THR A 164 3.88 -3.83 26.08
N ARG A 165 3.91 -3.14 27.22
CA ARG A 165 4.44 -1.76 27.31
C ARG A 165 5.90 -1.67 26.84
N ASP A 166 6.73 -2.64 27.23
CA ASP A 166 8.12 -2.73 26.78
C ASP A 166 8.20 -3.10 25.29
N GLY A 167 7.28 -3.96 24.81
CA GLY A 167 7.16 -4.25 23.39
C GLY A 167 6.80 -3.02 22.53
N ALA A 168 5.94 -2.13 23.05
CA ALA A 168 5.63 -0.86 22.39
C ALA A 168 6.86 0.06 22.29
N TRP A 169 7.71 0.07 23.32
CA TRP A 169 8.95 0.85 23.31
C TRP A 169 9.94 0.35 22.25
N ASP A 170 10.13 -0.97 22.18
CA ASP A 170 11.05 -1.59 21.23
C ASP A 170 10.54 -1.45 19.79
N LEU A 171 9.23 -1.65 19.57
CA LEU A 171 8.59 -1.43 18.27
C LEU A 171 8.78 0.02 17.77
N LEU A 172 8.57 1.01 18.65
CA LEU A 172 8.84 2.42 18.31
C LEU A 172 10.33 2.66 18.01
N GLY A 173 11.23 1.91 18.66
CA GLY A 173 12.66 1.90 18.34
C GLY A 173 12.96 1.38 16.94
N ASP A 174 12.44 0.20 16.61
CA ASP A 174 12.61 -0.42 15.29
C ASP A 174 12.05 0.47 14.18
N LEU A 175 10.89 1.10 14.41
CA LEU A 175 10.30 2.07 13.48
C LEU A 175 11.18 3.32 13.32
N HIS A 176 11.70 3.87 14.42
CA HIS A 176 12.57 5.03 14.35
C HIS A 176 13.86 4.74 13.58
N VAL A 177 14.47 3.56 13.77
CA VAL A 177 15.64 3.12 13.01
C VAL A 177 15.30 2.99 11.51
N ALA A 178 14.16 2.37 11.19
CA ALA A 178 13.72 2.22 9.79
C ALA A 178 13.48 3.57 9.11
N TYR A 179 12.90 4.56 9.80
CA TYR A 179 12.69 5.90 9.25
C TYR A 179 13.94 6.78 9.25
N SER A 180 14.95 6.45 10.06
CA SER A 180 16.22 7.18 10.09
C SER A 180 17.24 6.65 9.07
N ASP A 181 16.90 5.60 8.33
CA ASP A 181 17.78 5.02 7.33
C ASP A 181 18.06 6.03 6.19
N PRO A 182 19.33 6.27 5.82
CA PRO A 182 19.69 7.14 4.70
C PRO A 182 18.98 6.83 3.37
N TRP A 183 18.62 5.57 3.09
CA TRP A 183 17.85 5.27 1.88
C TRP A 183 16.43 5.85 1.95
N PHE A 184 15.77 5.74 3.12
CA PHE A 184 14.40 6.18 3.32
C PHE A 184 14.34 7.71 3.34
N VAL A 185 15.23 8.35 4.11
CA VAL A 185 15.32 9.82 4.19
C VAL A 185 15.53 10.42 2.80
N ARG A 186 16.46 9.89 1.99
CA ARG A 186 16.67 10.39 0.62
C ARG A 186 15.44 10.23 -0.27
N ARG A 187 14.69 9.13 -0.10
CA ARG A 187 13.49 8.86 -0.90
C ARG A 187 12.34 9.79 -0.51
N VAL A 188 12.16 10.07 0.78
CA VAL A 188 11.17 11.03 1.28
C VAL A 188 11.56 12.46 0.88
N ASP A 189 12.83 12.84 1.00
CA ASP A 189 13.32 14.16 0.59
C ASP A 189 13.15 14.38 -0.92
N LYS A 190 13.37 13.34 -1.73
CA LYS A 190 13.08 13.38 -3.17
C LYS A 190 11.58 13.58 -3.42
N LEU A 191 10.71 12.81 -2.74
CA LEU A 191 9.27 12.95 -2.86
C LEU A 191 8.78 14.37 -2.50
N ILE A 192 9.34 14.98 -1.45
CA ILE A 192 9.02 16.36 -1.05
C ILE A 192 9.32 17.35 -2.18
N ARG A 193 10.47 17.19 -2.85
CA ARG A 193 10.87 18.04 -3.98
C ARG A 193 10.01 17.80 -5.21
N ASP A 194 9.72 16.54 -5.53
CA ASP A 194 8.91 16.15 -6.69
C ASP A 194 7.46 16.68 -6.57
N VAL A 195 6.94 16.76 -5.35
CA VAL A 195 5.59 17.27 -5.04
C VAL A 195 5.60 18.79 -4.71
N GLN A 196 6.74 19.47 -4.91
CA GLN A 196 6.88 20.91 -4.67
C GLN A 196 6.41 21.37 -3.27
N TYR A 197 6.63 20.55 -2.24
CA TYR A 197 6.22 20.81 -0.86
C TYR A 197 4.70 20.93 -0.64
N GLU A 198 3.87 20.37 -1.53
CA GLU A 198 2.42 20.31 -1.33
C GLU A 198 2.04 19.19 -0.33
N ALA A 199 1.44 19.57 0.80
CA ALA A 199 1.11 18.64 1.89
C ALA A 199 0.15 17.51 1.48
N ARG A 200 -0.87 17.82 0.67
CA ARG A 200 -1.90 16.85 0.27
C ARG A 200 -1.35 15.78 -0.67
N ALA A 201 -0.70 16.20 -1.75
CA ALA A 201 -0.09 15.29 -2.71
C ALA A 201 1.04 14.46 -2.06
N PHE A 202 1.80 15.04 -1.13
CA PHE A 202 2.82 14.30 -0.39
C PHE A 202 2.21 13.17 0.45
N MET A 203 1.12 13.43 1.18
CA MET A 203 0.44 12.42 2.00
C MET A 203 -0.12 11.26 1.16
N SER A 204 -0.59 11.52 -0.06
CA SER A 204 -1.07 10.48 -0.98
C SER A 204 0.04 9.49 -1.38
N HIS A 205 1.28 9.96 -1.51
CA HIS A 205 2.42 9.13 -1.92
C HIS A 205 3.25 8.59 -0.75
N LEU A 206 3.24 9.27 0.40
CA LEU A 206 3.99 8.88 1.59
C LEU A 206 3.59 7.48 2.07
N GLY A 207 2.31 7.12 2.02
CA GLY A 207 1.83 5.81 2.46
C GLY A 207 2.53 4.65 1.75
N GLY A 208 2.76 4.77 0.43
CA GLY A 208 3.48 3.75 -0.34
C GLY A 208 4.98 3.70 -0.01
N VAL A 209 5.62 4.87 0.13
CA VAL A 209 7.05 4.95 0.46
C VAL A 209 7.33 4.45 1.88
N ALA A 210 6.46 4.80 2.83
CA ALA A 210 6.53 4.37 4.22
C ALA A 210 6.31 2.87 4.38
N LEU A 211 5.42 2.27 3.58
CA LEU A 211 5.15 0.83 3.66
C LEU A 211 6.40 -0.01 3.38
N GLU A 212 7.22 0.37 2.41
CA GLU A 212 8.47 -0.35 2.10
C GLU A 212 9.45 -0.36 3.28
N ALA A 213 9.54 0.74 4.04
CA ALA A 213 10.34 0.80 5.27
C ALA A 213 9.68 0.06 6.45
N GLN A 214 8.35 0.00 6.49
CA GLN A 214 7.60 -0.63 7.57
C GLN A 214 7.52 -2.15 7.43
N LYS A 215 7.53 -2.72 6.22
CA LYS A 215 7.48 -4.18 5.97
C LYS A 215 8.41 -5.03 6.85
N PRO A 216 9.72 -4.73 6.97
CA PRO A 216 10.61 -5.54 7.81
C PRO A 216 10.25 -5.45 9.30
N VAL A 217 9.81 -4.28 9.77
CA VAL A 217 9.38 -4.07 11.16
C VAL A 217 8.06 -4.80 11.43
N LEU A 218 7.09 -4.71 10.52
CA LEU A 218 5.81 -5.38 10.64
C LEU A 218 5.99 -6.90 10.70
N ALA A 219 6.83 -7.47 9.82
CA ALA A 219 7.14 -8.89 9.82
C ALA A 219 7.79 -9.35 11.13
N LYS A 220 8.73 -8.57 11.67
CA LYS A 220 9.40 -8.86 12.96
C LYS A 220 8.41 -8.93 14.12
N TRP A 221 7.41 -8.06 14.12
CA TRP A 221 6.38 -7.99 15.17
C TRP A 221 5.12 -8.81 14.85
N GLY A 222 5.17 -9.61 13.77
CA GLY A 222 4.10 -10.50 13.36
C GLY A 222 2.86 -9.78 12.83
N PHE A 223 2.94 -8.49 12.47
CA PHE A 223 1.87 -7.79 11.75
C PHE A 223 1.91 -8.16 10.27
N GLU A 224 0.76 -8.04 9.60
CA GLU A 224 0.68 -8.23 8.16
C GLU A 224 1.52 -7.14 7.46
N ALA A 225 2.29 -7.51 6.43
CA ALA A 225 3.16 -6.62 5.65
C ALA A 225 2.35 -5.76 4.64
N SER A 226 1.24 -5.19 5.11
CA SER A 226 0.20 -4.54 4.33
C SER A 226 -0.22 -3.22 5.00
N GLY A 227 -0.93 -2.37 4.27
CA GLY A 227 -1.49 -1.14 4.85
C GLY A 227 -2.45 -1.40 6.02
N THR A 228 -3.16 -2.54 6.01
CA THR A 228 -4.01 -2.99 7.12
C THR A 228 -3.19 -3.33 8.35
N GLY A 229 -2.05 -4.02 8.20
CA GLY A 229 -1.15 -4.30 9.32
C GLY A 229 -0.53 -3.04 9.95
N VAL A 230 -0.25 -2.01 9.15
CA VAL A 230 0.21 -0.70 9.67
C VAL A 230 -0.86 -0.03 10.54
N LEU A 231 -2.14 -0.13 10.16
CA LEU A 231 -3.25 0.41 10.93
C LEU A 231 -3.44 -0.35 12.25
N GLU A 232 -3.34 -1.68 12.23
CA GLU A 232 -3.37 -2.51 13.44
C GLU A 232 -2.22 -2.18 14.38
N MET A 233 -1.00 -2.03 13.84
CA MET A 233 0.18 -1.61 14.59
C MET A 233 -0.01 -0.23 15.24
N ARG A 234 -0.54 0.74 14.50
CA ARG A 234 -0.85 2.09 15.03
C ARG A 234 -1.92 2.04 16.12
N ALA A 235 -2.96 1.22 15.97
CA ALA A 235 -3.99 1.05 16.98
C ALA A 235 -3.41 0.45 18.27
N ALA A 236 -2.54 -0.56 18.17
CA ALA A 236 -1.87 -1.17 19.31
C ALA A 236 -0.96 -0.17 20.05
N LEU A 237 -0.25 0.71 19.32
CA LEU A 237 0.55 1.77 19.91
C LEU A 237 -0.30 2.90 20.53
N GLN A 238 -1.51 3.13 20.01
CA GLN A 238 -2.40 4.17 20.50
C GLN A 238 -2.87 3.91 21.93
N ASP A 239 -3.05 2.64 22.30
CA ASP A 239 -3.45 2.23 23.65
C ASP A 239 -2.44 2.66 24.74
N TYR A 240 -1.16 2.82 24.39
CA TYR A 240 -0.09 3.23 25.32
C TYR A 240 0.30 4.71 25.21
N THR A 241 0.01 5.34 24.07
CA THR A 241 0.44 6.72 23.77
C THR A 241 -0.68 7.75 23.98
N ARG A 242 -1.96 7.34 24.00
CA ARG A 242 -3.12 8.21 24.21
C ARG A 242 -4.07 7.63 25.25
N GLY A 243 -4.31 8.36 26.35
CA GLY A 243 -5.29 7.99 27.38
C GLY A 243 -4.89 8.40 28.80
N PRO A 244 -5.73 8.11 29.80
CA PRO A 244 -5.49 8.44 31.21
C PRO A 244 -4.33 7.65 31.87
N GLY A 245 -3.79 6.63 31.20
CA GLY A 245 -2.61 5.87 31.61
C GLY A 245 -1.43 5.97 30.64
N ALA A 246 -1.40 7.02 29.79
CA ALA A 246 -0.37 7.18 28.77
C ALA A 246 0.98 7.53 29.39
N ASP A 247 2.03 6.84 28.95
CA ASP A 247 3.38 7.09 29.43
C ASP A 247 4.03 8.25 28.66
N PRO A 248 4.50 9.31 29.35
CA PRO A 248 5.07 10.49 28.69
C PRO A 248 6.33 10.14 27.88
N ARG A 249 7.11 9.15 28.32
CA ARG A 249 8.30 8.66 27.60
C ARG A 249 7.94 7.95 26.30
N LEU A 250 6.93 7.07 26.31
CA LEU A 250 6.48 6.39 25.09
C LEU A 250 5.87 7.40 24.10
N LYS A 251 5.12 8.38 24.61
CA LYS A 251 4.58 9.46 23.78
C LYS A 251 5.69 10.25 23.09
N GLN A 252 6.73 10.64 23.82
CA GLN A 252 7.87 11.34 23.23
C GLN A 252 8.55 10.52 22.13
N ARG A 253 8.81 9.24 22.37
CA ARG A 253 9.43 8.34 21.38
C ARG A 253 8.52 8.13 20.15
N ALA A 254 7.21 8.08 20.36
CA ALA A 254 6.24 8.02 19.26
C ALA A 254 6.24 9.31 18.43
N ASP A 255 6.37 10.47 19.08
CA ASP A 255 6.49 11.76 18.39
C ASP A 255 7.81 11.86 17.60
N GLU A 256 8.92 11.33 18.14
CA GLU A 256 10.21 11.24 17.45
C GLU A 256 10.15 10.32 16.22
N ALA A 257 9.58 9.13 16.36
CA ALA A 257 9.35 8.21 15.24
C ALA A 257 8.40 8.82 14.19
N ASN A 258 7.36 9.52 14.63
CA ASN A 258 6.45 10.22 13.73
C ASN A 258 7.15 11.35 12.99
N ARG A 259 8.07 12.10 13.60
CA ARG A 259 8.83 13.15 12.91
C ARG A 259 9.78 12.57 11.87
N ALA A 260 10.47 11.48 12.19
CA ALA A 260 11.39 10.80 11.27
C ALA A 260 10.69 10.31 9.99
N LEU A 261 9.40 9.98 10.07
CA LEU A 261 8.60 9.59 8.89
C LEU A 261 8.54 10.67 7.80
N TYR A 262 8.65 11.96 8.16
CA TYR A 262 8.50 13.08 7.23
C TYR A 262 9.84 13.59 6.66
N GLY A 263 10.91 12.80 6.78
CA GLY A 263 12.21 13.10 6.18
C GLY A 263 13.04 14.10 6.99
N SER A 264 13.95 14.77 6.30
CA SER A 264 14.96 15.63 6.94
C SER A 264 14.33 16.82 7.69
N PRO A 265 14.77 17.12 8.94
CA PRO A 265 14.26 18.25 9.72
C PRO A 265 14.38 19.60 9.00
N GLY A 266 15.36 19.75 8.10
CA GLY A 266 15.58 20.97 7.33
C GLY A 266 14.47 21.29 6.31
N LEU A 267 13.70 20.30 5.84
CA LEU A 267 12.63 20.52 4.86
C LEU A 267 11.29 20.91 5.52
N ARG A 268 11.21 20.82 6.87
CA ARG A 268 10.04 21.19 7.69
C ARG A 268 8.71 20.60 7.23
N MET A 269 8.73 19.48 6.49
CA MET A 269 7.52 18.90 5.91
C MET A 269 6.52 18.44 6.99
N PHE A 270 7.03 17.96 8.12
CA PHE A 270 6.21 17.65 9.29
C PHE A 270 5.39 18.85 9.77
N GLU A 271 6.01 20.03 9.87
CA GLU A 271 5.34 21.27 10.31
C GLU A 271 4.28 21.69 9.30
N ARG A 272 4.57 21.61 8.00
CA ARG A 272 3.61 21.93 6.95
C ARG A 272 2.36 21.03 6.98
N VAL A 273 2.55 19.73 7.19
CA VAL A 273 1.44 18.76 7.23
C VAL A 273 0.63 18.88 8.53
N THR A 274 1.27 19.12 9.67
CA THR A 274 0.59 19.09 10.99
C THR A 274 0.09 20.45 11.46
N LEU A 275 0.81 21.53 11.15
CA LEU A 275 0.48 22.90 11.55
C LEU A 275 -0.15 23.71 10.40
N GLY A 276 -0.15 23.19 9.16
CA GLY A 276 -0.74 23.85 8.01
C GLY A 276 0.00 25.12 7.56
N VAL A 277 1.30 25.22 7.88
CA VAL A 277 2.19 26.35 7.54
C VAL A 277 2.79 26.18 6.14
#